data_AF-A0A3N1T1J2-F1
#
_entry.id   AF-A0A3N1T1J2-F1
#
_cell.length_a   1.000
_cell.length_b   1.000
_cell.length_c   1.000
_cell.angle_alpha   90.00
_cell.angle_beta   90.00
_cell.angle_gamma   90.00
#
_symmetry.space_group_name_H-M   'P 1'
#
loop_
_entity.id
_entity.type
_entity.pdbx_description
1 polymer ?
#
loop_
_entity_poly.entity_id
_entity_poly.type
_entity_poly.pdbx_seq_one_letter_code
_entity_poly.pdbx_strand_id
1 'polypeptide(L)'
;MPHSTDPYEDDLPSPQPVHYAEQSLLGALLLEPHRLPDIRVLEADQFSNHTHGALFQAMRTVPLPDPEAHRSDPAWLNAVLDAARPQAPGLTISYLHTLVQVCQWPQHAPTYARMIQSDHARRTLLIRAQRLAQTAADAALPNRAVATLGQADALAQFLDTLAGQFTPHPGSLPRTVLPKQPTARSSEEALDEERILLSTATAHPAALKGMRWLQPDDFTRSLHAALWQCLTSLVHRAEPVDPVTVLWEAQHRGLLAGDLAAGDLMALVTAPVGSAEYWGERILQRALLTRACDVATRVAAYAEDPANTPHQLINGSRRALADLTALRTRWQRSTAPTPPTAPRAPRSPAVARAGPPPRATTTRALR
;
A
#
# COMPACT_ATOMS: atom_id res chain seq x y z
N MET A 1 -10.93 43.32 -39.54
CA MET A 1 -10.64 41.95 -39.98
C MET A 1 -10.71 41.06 -38.75
N PRO A 2 -11.77 40.27 -38.56
CA PRO A 2 -11.84 39.36 -37.43
C PRO A 2 -10.86 38.21 -37.68
N HIS A 3 -10.03 37.92 -36.68
CA HIS A 3 -9.10 36.80 -36.70
C HIS A 3 -9.89 35.49 -36.82
N SER A 4 -9.52 34.67 -37.80
CA SER A 4 -9.96 33.29 -37.94
C SER A 4 -9.43 32.51 -36.74
N THR A 5 -10.27 32.26 -35.74
CA THR A 5 -10.00 31.28 -34.68
C THR A 5 -10.07 29.90 -35.32
N ASP A 6 -8.91 29.29 -35.51
CA ASP A 6 -8.78 27.91 -35.95
C ASP A 6 -9.39 27.01 -34.85
N PRO A 7 -10.46 26.23 -35.13
CA PRO A 7 -11.21 25.51 -34.10
C PRO A 7 -10.49 24.26 -33.54
N TYR A 8 -9.18 24.13 -33.79
CA TYR A 8 -8.37 22.96 -33.43
C TYR A 8 -7.12 23.26 -32.58
N GLU A 9 -6.86 24.51 -32.20
CA GLU A 9 -5.67 24.88 -31.39
C GLU A 9 -5.88 24.85 -29.87
N ASP A 10 -7.11 24.69 -29.36
CA ASP A 10 -7.46 25.04 -27.97
C ASP A 10 -7.57 23.85 -26.98
N ASP A 11 -7.21 22.63 -27.37
CA ASP A 11 -7.38 21.42 -26.52
C ASP A 11 -6.06 20.80 -26.01
N LEU A 12 -4.91 21.44 -26.24
CA LEU A 12 -3.66 20.98 -25.63
C LEU A 12 -3.64 21.42 -24.14
N PRO A 13 -3.55 20.46 -23.19
CA PRO A 13 -3.52 20.81 -21.78
C PRO A 13 -2.32 21.73 -21.50
N SER A 14 -2.56 22.80 -20.75
CA SER A 14 -1.50 23.74 -20.39
C SER A 14 -0.33 23.00 -19.73
N PRO A 15 0.92 23.35 -20.06
CA PRO A 15 2.09 22.66 -19.54
C PRO A 15 2.15 22.75 -18.01
N GLN A 16 2.40 21.61 -17.38
CA GLN A 16 2.51 21.51 -15.92
C GLN A 16 3.74 22.30 -15.41
N PRO A 17 3.73 22.79 -14.16
CA PRO A 17 4.86 23.55 -13.59
C PRO A 17 6.23 22.87 -13.73
N VAL A 18 6.28 21.53 -13.66
CA VAL A 18 7.53 20.76 -13.85
C VAL A 18 8.15 20.98 -15.23
N HIS A 19 7.33 21.20 -16.28
CA HIS A 19 7.84 21.44 -17.63
C HIS A 19 8.73 22.68 -17.67
N TYR A 20 8.32 23.76 -17.01
CA TYR A 20 9.11 24.99 -16.91
C TYR A 20 10.36 24.81 -16.04
N ALA A 21 10.29 23.97 -15.00
CA ALA A 21 11.45 23.62 -14.19
C ALA A 21 12.49 22.84 -15.00
N GLU A 22 12.07 21.89 -15.84
CA GLU A 22 12.96 21.17 -16.76
C GLU A 22 13.60 22.12 -17.77
N GLN A 23 12.82 23.01 -18.38
CA GLN A 23 13.35 23.99 -19.32
C GLN A 23 14.39 24.91 -18.66
N SER A 24 14.07 25.40 -17.45
CA SER A 24 14.95 26.28 -16.68
C SER A 24 16.23 25.56 -16.26
N LEU A 25 16.15 24.29 -15.87
CA LEU A 25 17.32 23.48 -15.54
C LEU A 25 18.21 23.26 -16.76
N LEU A 26 17.63 22.82 -17.87
CA LEU A 26 18.40 22.56 -19.09
C LEU A 26 19.05 23.83 -19.62
N GLY A 27 18.32 24.96 -19.62
CA GLY A 27 18.89 26.25 -19.97
C GLY A 27 20.02 26.69 -19.02
N ALA A 28 19.87 26.44 -17.72
CA ALA A 28 20.93 26.74 -16.74
C ALA A 28 22.20 25.94 -17.03
N LEU A 29 22.07 24.66 -17.38
CA LEU A 29 23.19 23.78 -17.69
C LEU A 29 23.82 24.07 -19.06
N LEU A 30 23.03 24.54 -20.03
CA LEU A 30 23.55 25.03 -21.30
C LEU A 30 24.34 26.33 -21.13
N LEU A 31 23.93 27.21 -20.21
CA LEU A 31 24.63 28.45 -19.88
C LEU A 31 25.89 28.21 -19.04
N GLU A 32 25.76 27.40 -17.99
CA GLU A 32 26.80 27.16 -16.99
C GLU A 32 27.06 25.64 -16.80
N PRO A 33 27.73 24.97 -17.76
CA PRO A 33 27.95 23.51 -17.72
C PRO A 33 28.72 23.03 -16.48
N HIS A 34 29.55 23.89 -15.88
CA HIS A 34 30.31 23.59 -14.67
C HIS A 34 29.45 23.29 -13.44
N ARG A 35 28.13 23.56 -13.49
CA ARG A 35 27.16 23.21 -12.43
C ARG A 35 26.62 21.80 -12.52
N LEU A 36 26.84 21.09 -13.62
CA LEU A 36 26.41 19.71 -13.79
C LEU A 36 26.84 18.78 -12.61
N PRO A 37 28.05 18.92 -12.03
CA PRO A 37 28.46 18.17 -10.85
C PRO A 37 27.64 18.43 -9.58
N ASP A 38 26.96 19.58 -9.46
CA ASP A 38 26.17 19.95 -8.27
C ASP A 38 24.83 19.19 -8.18
N ILE A 39 24.40 18.59 -9.30
CA ILE A 39 23.09 17.92 -9.45
C ILE A 39 23.22 16.43 -9.77
N ARG A 40 24.32 15.79 -9.37
CA ARG A 40 24.63 14.36 -9.64
C ARG A 40 23.54 13.36 -9.22
N VAL A 41 22.64 13.74 -8.32
CA VAL A 41 21.54 12.90 -7.83
C VAL A 41 20.38 12.82 -8.84
N LEU A 42 20.28 13.78 -9.77
CA LEU A 42 19.25 13.79 -10.81
C LEU A 42 19.64 12.88 -11.96
N GLU A 43 18.76 11.94 -12.30
CA GLU A 43 18.94 11.02 -13.43
C GLU A 43 18.00 11.38 -14.59
N ALA A 44 18.37 10.98 -15.82
CA ALA A 44 17.65 11.35 -17.03
C ALA A 44 16.21 10.81 -17.10
N ASP A 45 15.95 9.66 -16.48
CA ASP A 45 14.62 9.05 -16.38
C ASP A 45 13.65 9.80 -15.44
N GLN A 46 14.18 10.77 -14.67
CA GLN A 46 13.37 11.59 -13.78
C GLN A 46 12.66 12.73 -14.51
N PHE A 47 13.07 13.07 -15.73
CA PHE A 47 12.37 14.05 -16.55
C PHE A 47 10.99 13.51 -16.98
N SER A 48 9.98 14.37 -16.94
CA SER A 48 8.64 14.10 -17.46
C SER A 48 8.63 14.11 -19.00
N ASN A 49 9.41 15.00 -19.62
CA ASN A 49 9.62 15.02 -21.05
C ASN A 49 10.83 14.16 -21.44
N HIS A 50 10.59 13.14 -22.27
CA HIS A 50 11.62 12.23 -22.74
C HIS A 50 12.76 12.96 -23.49
N THR A 51 12.44 13.97 -24.29
CA THR A 51 13.43 14.79 -25.02
C THR A 51 14.32 15.58 -24.06
N HIS A 52 13.76 16.09 -22.96
CA HIS A 52 14.55 16.77 -21.93
C HIS A 52 15.50 15.80 -21.21
N GLY A 53 15.02 14.59 -20.90
CA GLY A 53 15.84 13.53 -20.33
C GLY A 53 17.00 13.13 -21.25
N ALA A 54 16.73 12.93 -22.54
CA ALA A 54 17.76 12.61 -23.54
C ALA A 54 18.82 13.71 -23.65
N LEU A 55 18.40 14.98 -23.64
CA LEU A 55 19.31 16.12 -23.67
C LEU A 55 20.17 16.18 -22.39
N PHE A 56 19.57 16.00 -21.22
CA PHE A 56 20.29 15.95 -19.95
C PHE A 56 21.31 14.80 -19.92
N GLN A 57 20.94 13.64 -20.45
CA GLN A 57 21.85 12.49 -20.55
C GLN A 57 23.04 12.81 -21.46
N ALA A 58 22.82 13.48 -22.59
CA ALA A 58 23.89 13.92 -23.48
C ALA A 58 24.84 14.91 -22.78
N MET A 59 24.31 15.85 -21.98
CA MET A 59 25.15 16.75 -21.17
C MET A 59 26.05 15.99 -20.18
N ARG A 60 25.59 14.85 -19.65
CA ARG A 60 26.37 14.00 -18.73
C ARG A 60 27.45 13.16 -19.41
N THR A 61 27.33 12.91 -20.71
CA THR A 61 28.29 12.08 -21.46
C THR A 61 29.35 12.90 -22.19
N VAL A 62 29.00 14.11 -22.67
CA VAL A 62 29.95 14.99 -23.34
C VAL A 62 30.91 15.61 -22.32
N PRO A 63 32.24 15.58 -22.55
CA PRO A 63 33.21 16.21 -21.65
C PRO A 63 32.89 17.69 -21.41
N LEU A 64 33.01 18.12 -20.16
CA LEU A 64 32.72 19.51 -19.78
C LEU A 64 33.70 20.47 -20.48
N PRO A 65 33.21 21.58 -21.05
CA PRO A 65 34.06 22.57 -21.70
C PRO A 65 34.76 23.46 -20.67
N ASP A 66 35.83 24.11 -21.08
CA ASP A 66 36.40 25.21 -20.29
C ASP A 66 35.39 26.38 -20.20
N PRO A 67 35.15 26.96 -19.01
CA PRO A 67 34.13 28.00 -18.83
C PRO A 67 34.36 29.27 -19.65
N GLU A 68 35.60 29.65 -19.95
CA GLU A 68 35.89 30.84 -20.75
C GLU A 68 35.66 30.55 -22.24
N ALA A 69 36.11 29.37 -22.71
CA ALA A 69 35.90 28.94 -24.08
C ALA A 69 34.41 28.79 -24.42
N HIS A 70 33.62 28.22 -23.50
CA HIS A 70 32.18 27.98 -23.68
C HIS A 70 31.36 29.26 -23.92
N ARG A 71 31.81 30.43 -23.42
CA ARG A 71 31.10 31.70 -23.65
C ARG A 71 31.18 32.19 -25.10
N SER A 72 32.21 31.77 -25.83
CA SER A 72 32.51 32.30 -27.17
C SER A 72 32.39 31.25 -28.27
N ASP A 73 32.36 29.96 -27.93
CA ASP A 73 32.36 28.85 -28.88
C ASP A 73 31.16 27.90 -28.66
N PRO A 74 30.27 27.71 -29.65
CA PRO A 74 29.15 26.78 -29.55
C PRO A 74 29.55 25.30 -29.71
N ALA A 75 30.85 24.97 -29.86
CA ALA A 75 31.32 23.61 -30.09
C ALA A 75 30.74 22.58 -29.10
N TRP A 76 30.73 22.89 -27.80
CA TRP A 76 30.15 21.99 -26.80
C TRP A 76 28.64 21.82 -26.97
N LEU A 77 27.93 22.90 -27.26
CA LEU A 77 26.48 22.88 -27.46
C LEU A 77 26.09 22.04 -28.69
N ASN A 78 26.86 22.14 -29.78
CA ASN A 78 26.71 21.28 -30.96
C ASN A 78 27.02 19.82 -30.64
N ALA A 79 28.09 19.54 -29.88
CA ALA A 79 28.43 18.18 -29.47
C ALA A 79 27.34 17.54 -28.60
N VAL A 80 26.73 18.30 -27.67
CA VAL A 80 25.60 17.85 -26.86
C VAL A 80 24.37 17.59 -27.74
N LEU A 81 24.07 18.46 -28.70
CA LEU A 81 22.97 18.27 -29.63
C LEU A 81 23.15 16.99 -30.47
N ASP A 82 24.33 16.77 -31.02
CA ASP A 82 24.64 15.58 -31.82
C ASP A 82 24.59 14.30 -30.98
N ALA A 83 25.01 14.35 -29.72
CA ALA A 83 24.89 13.23 -28.79
C ALA A 83 23.43 12.93 -28.38
N ALA A 84 22.56 13.94 -28.30
CA ALA A 84 21.15 13.78 -27.92
C ALA A 84 20.25 13.32 -29.08
N ARG A 85 20.56 13.70 -30.32
CA ARG A 85 19.75 13.43 -31.53
C ARG A 85 19.33 11.98 -31.73
N PRO A 86 20.17 10.95 -31.47
CA PRO A 86 19.75 9.55 -31.62
C PRO A 86 18.54 9.17 -30.76
N GLN A 87 18.38 9.78 -29.58
CA GLN A 87 17.26 9.52 -28.66
C GLN A 87 16.16 10.59 -28.77
N ALA A 88 16.47 11.75 -29.34
CA ALA A 88 15.53 12.85 -29.52
C ALA A 88 15.72 13.53 -30.89
N PRO A 89 15.22 12.93 -31.99
CA PRO A 89 15.47 13.41 -33.34
C PRO A 89 14.84 14.79 -33.63
N GLY A 90 13.84 15.20 -32.84
CA GLY A 90 13.19 16.51 -32.95
C GLY A 90 13.97 17.67 -32.30
N LEU A 91 15.11 17.42 -31.65
CA LEU A 91 15.92 18.47 -31.06
C LEU A 91 16.61 19.32 -32.14
N THR A 92 16.38 20.62 -32.07
CA THR A 92 17.01 21.61 -32.95
C THR A 92 17.89 22.56 -32.16
N ILE A 93 18.86 23.18 -32.84
CA ILE A 93 19.68 24.24 -32.25
C ILE A 93 18.83 25.43 -31.78
N SER A 94 17.74 25.74 -32.51
CA SER A 94 16.80 26.79 -32.13
C SER A 94 16.10 26.48 -30.82
N TYR A 95 15.72 25.22 -30.57
CA TYR A 95 15.12 24.83 -29.30
C TYR A 95 16.10 24.95 -28.13
N LEU A 96 17.37 24.59 -28.32
CA LEU A 96 18.42 24.78 -27.32
C LEU A 96 18.59 26.27 -26.97
N HIS A 97 18.56 27.17 -27.97
CA HIS A 97 18.54 28.61 -27.72
C HIS A 97 17.30 29.06 -26.95
N THR A 98 16.12 28.50 -27.23
CA THR A 98 14.91 28.78 -26.43
C THR A 98 15.09 28.38 -24.97
N LEU A 99 15.65 27.20 -24.69
CA LEU A 99 15.94 26.75 -23.32
C LEU A 99 16.87 27.73 -22.59
N VAL A 100 17.93 28.18 -23.26
CA VAL A 100 18.85 29.20 -22.73
C VAL A 100 18.13 30.51 -22.43
N GLN A 101 17.22 30.97 -23.29
CA GLN A 101 16.46 32.20 -23.08
C GLN A 101 15.42 32.11 -21.95
N VAL A 102 14.83 30.94 -21.74
CA VAL A 102 13.84 30.71 -20.67
C VAL A 102 14.51 30.64 -19.29
N CYS A 103 15.77 30.21 -19.22
CA CYS A 103 16.50 30.19 -17.96
C CYS A 103 16.82 31.61 -17.50
N GLN A 104 16.13 32.05 -16.44
CA GLN A 104 16.41 33.36 -15.86
C GLN A 104 17.70 33.31 -15.03
N TRP A 105 17.81 32.37 -14.08
CA TRP A 105 18.82 32.38 -13.03
C TRP A 105 19.57 31.03 -12.98
N PRO A 106 20.70 30.88 -13.71
CA PRO A 106 21.42 29.61 -13.80
C PRO A 106 21.87 29.04 -12.45
N GLN A 107 22.17 29.90 -11.48
CA GLN A 107 22.55 29.52 -10.11
C GLN A 107 21.45 28.75 -9.35
N HIS A 108 20.20 28.77 -9.83
CA HIS A 108 19.09 28.02 -9.26
C HIS A 108 18.97 26.57 -9.77
N ALA A 109 19.92 26.09 -10.59
CA ALA A 109 19.94 24.72 -11.10
C ALA A 109 19.67 23.63 -10.02
N PRO A 110 20.26 23.67 -8.82
CA PRO A 110 19.95 22.69 -7.77
C PRO A 110 18.48 22.71 -7.33
N THR A 111 17.83 23.87 -7.34
CA THR A 111 16.42 24.02 -6.98
C THR A 111 15.52 23.47 -8.08
N TYR A 112 15.80 23.75 -9.35
CA TYR A 112 15.06 23.17 -10.48
C TYR A 112 15.18 21.64 -10.49
N ALA A 113 16.38 21.10 -10.24
CA ALA A 113 16.59 19.66 -10.10
C ALA A 113 15.73 19.04 -8.99
N ARG A 114 15.60 19.71 -7.83
CA ARG A 114 14.70 19.25 -6.75
C ARG A 114 13.22 19.28 -7.13
N MET A 115 12.79 20.24 -7.95
CA MET A 115 11.42 20.29 -8.47
C MET A 115 11.13 19.08 -9.37
N ILE A 116 12.06 18.75 -10.26
CA ILE A 116 11.97 17.57 -11.15
C ILE A 116 11.96 16.27 -10.33
N GLN A 117 12.84 16.15 -9.32
CA GLN A 117 12.85 15.01 -8.40
C GLN A 117 11.52 14.86 -7.64
N SER A 118 10.94 15.98 -7.18
CA SER A 118 9.66 15.99 -6.47
C SER A 118 8.52 15.51 -7.38
N ASP A 119 8.48 15.96 -8.62
CA ASP A 119 7.51 15.52 -9.62
C ASP A 119 7.71 14.04 -10.02
N HIS A 120 8.95 13.61 -10.23
CA HIS A 120 9.26 12.21 -10.51
C HIS A 120 8.83 11.29 -9.35
N ALA A 121 9.07 11.70 -8.11
CA ALA A 121 8.64 10.98 -6.92
C ALA A 121 7.11 10.80 -6.92
N ARG A 122 6.37 11.87 -7.24
CA ARG A 122 4.91 11.87 -7.35
C ARG A 122 4.42 10.91 -8.45
N ARG A 123 4.94 11.01 -9.67
CA ARG A 123 4.57 10.13 -10.79
C ARG A 123 4.87 8.66 -10.49
N THR A 124 6.04 8.38 -9.92
CA THR A 124 6.44 7.02 -9.55
C THR A 124 5.56 6.47 -8.44
N LEU A 125 5.18 7.30 -7.46
CA LEU A 125 4.25 6.92 -6.41
C LEU A 125 2.87 6.57 -6.97
N LEU A 126 2.36 7.37 -7.90
CA LEU A 126 1.09 7.13 -8.58
C LEU A 126 1.11 5.79 -9.34
N ILE A 127 2.16 5.52 -10.13
CA ILE A 127 2.32 4.25 -10.85
C ILE A 127 2.32 3.06 -9.89
N ARG A 128 3.02 3.16 -8.76
CA ARG A 128 3.08 2.07 -7.76
C ARG A 128 1.74 1.87 -7.07
N ALA A 129 1.01 2.94 -6.77
CA ALA A 129 -0.35 2.87 -6.23
C ALA A 129 -1.30 2.18 -7.22
N GLN A 130 -1.26 2.56 -8.50
CA GLN A 130 -2.05 1.91 -9.55
C GLN A 130 -1.71 0.41 -9.69
N ARG A 131 -0.42 0.04 -9.62
CA ARG A 131 0.00 -1.38 -9.62
C ARG A 131 -0.52 -2.15 -8.41
N LEU A 132 -0.54 -1.54 -7.22
CA LEU A 132 -1.13 -2.13 -6.02
C LEU A 132 -2.64 -2.37 -6.22
N ALA A 133 -3.38 -1.37 -6.70
CA ALA A 133 -4.81 -1.51 -7.00
C ALA A 133 -5.09 -2.58 -8.06
N GLN A 134 -4.34 -2.58 -9.16
CA GLN A 134 -4.51 -3.53 -10.25
C GLN A 134 -4.25 -4.97 -9.79
N THR A 135 -3.17 -5.18 -9.03
CA THR A 135 -2.84 -6.51 -8.47
C THR A 135 -3.92 -6.96 -7.48
N ALA A 136 -4.45 -6.04 -6.68
CA ALA A 136 -5.51 -6.32 -5.72
C ALA A 136 -6.87 -6.56 -6.38
N ALA A 137 -7.11 -6.10 -7.61
CA ALA A 137 -8.35 -6.28 -8.35
C ALA A 137 -8.32 -7.49 -9.31
N ASP A 138 -7.14 -7.97 -9.71
CA ASP A 138 -6.97 -9.02 -10.71
C ASP A 138 -7.42 -10.40 -10.21
N ALA A 139 -8.64 -10.81 -10.56
CA ALA A 139 -9.20 -12.10 -10.19
C ALA A 139 -8.51 -13.29 -10.87
N ALA A 140 -7.76 -13.09 -11.95
CA ALA A 140 -7.03 -14.16 -12.64
C ALA A 140 -5.70 -14.49 -11.97
N LEU A 141 -5.21 -13.64 -11.06
CA LEU A 141 -3.89 -13.78 -10.46
C LEU A 141 -3.85 -14.89 -9.39
N PRO A 142 -2.98 -15.92 -9.53
CA PRO A 142 -2.79 -16.90 -8.48
C PRO A 142 -2.17 -16.26 -7.23
N ASN A 143 -2.56 -16.72 -6.05
CA ASN A 143 -2.06 -16.19 -4.77
C ASN A 143 -2.17 -14.66 -4.65
N ARG A 144 -3.27 -14.08 -5.16
CA ARG A 144 -3.50 -12.62 -5.24
C ARG A 144 -3.15 -11.85 -3.98
N ALA A 145 -3.46 -12.40 -2.80
CA ALA A 145 -3.15 -11.76 -1.52
C ALA A 145 -1.63 -11.60 -1.30
N VAL A 146 -0.85 -12.63 -1.61
CA VAL A 146 0.62 -12.59 -1.49
C VAL A 146 1.22 -11.57 -2.46
N ALA A 147 0.77 -11.59 -3.73
CA ALA A 147 1.23 -10.63 -4.73
C ALA A 147 0.88 -9.17 -4.35
N THR A 148 -0.32 -8.95 -3.83
CA THR A 148 -0.80 -7.64 -3.36
C THR A 148 0.04 -7.14 -2.19
N LEU A 149 0.33 -8.01 -1.22
CA LEU A 149 1.24 -7.69 -0.11
C LEU A 149 2.65 -7.37 -0.62
N GLY A 150 3.16 -8.08 -1.64
CA GLY A 150 4.43 -7.76 -2.28
C GLY A 150 4.45 -6.36 -2.92
N GLN A 151 3.36 -5.94 -3.57
CA GLN A 151 3.25 -4.56 -4.09
C GLN A 151 3.21 -3.53 -2.96
N ALA A 152 2.53 -3.83 -1.86
CA ALA A 152 2.51 -2.95 -0.69
C ALA A 152 3.90 -2.79 -0.06
N ASP A 153 4.72 -3.85 -0.03
CA ASP A 153 6.11 -3.79 0.45
C ASP A 153 6.99 -2.97 -0.49
N ALA A 154 6.86 -3.16 -1.81
CA ALA A 154 7.57 -2.38 -2.80
C ALA A 154 7.21 -0.89 -2.75
N LEU A 155 5.95 -0.57 -2.41
CA LEU A 155 5.50 0.81 -2.17
C LEU A 155 6.10 1.38 -0.88
N ALA A 156 6.09 0.61 0.23
CA ALA A 156 6.68 1.02 1.49
C ALA A 156 8.19 1.29 1.37
N GLN A 157 8.93 0.39 0.73
CA GLN A 157 10.36 0.56 0.48
C GLN A 157 10.66 1.81 -0.36
N PHE A 158 9.82 2.10 -1.37
CA PHE A 158 9.96 3.31 -2.16
C PHE A 158 9.74 4.57 -1.30
N LEU A 159 8.74 4.57 -0.41
CA LEU A 159 8.51 5.68 0.53
C LEU A 159 9.69 5.87 1.50
N ASP A 160 10.36 4.78 1.90
CA ASP A 160 11.57 4.85 2.73
C ASP A 160 12.74 5.50 1.98
N THR A 161 12.94 5.13 0.70
CA THR A 161 13.91 5.79 -0.18
C THR A 161 13.61 7.28 -0.33
N LEU A 162 12.34 7.65 -0.58
CA LEU A 162 11.94 9.06 -0.72
C LEU A 162 12.15 9.84 0.59
N ALA A 163 11.90 9.24 1.75
CA ALA A 163 12.10 9.89 3.04
C ALA A 163 13.57 10.27 3.29
N GLY A 164 14.53 9.54 2.71
CA GLY A 164 15.95 9.90 2.74
C GLY A 164 16.33 11.03 1.79
N GLN A 165 15.53 11.31 0.77
CA GLN A 165 15.80 12.32 -0.26
C GLN A 165 15.23 13.71 0.08
N PHE A 166 14.11 13.75 0.82
CA PHE A 166 13.41 15.00 1.13
C PHE A 166 13.51 15.37 2.61
N THR A 167 13.82 16.63 2.89
CA THR A 167 13.91 17.13 4.27
C THR A 167 12.55 17.05 4.99
N PRO A 168 12.50 16.53 6.22
CA PRO A 168 11.26 16.50 7.01
C PRO A 168 10.70 17.90 7.27
N HIS A 169 9.38 18.06 7.17
CA HIS A 169 8.70 19.32 7.49
C HIS A 169 7.54 19.07 8.48
N PRO A 170 7.74 19.33 9.79
CA PRO A 170 6.83 18.88 10.83
C PRO A 170 5.41 19.44 10.67
N GLY A 171 4.42 18.62 11.02
CA GLY A 171 3.02 19.03 11.12
C GLY A 171 2.22 19.07 9.82
N SER A 172 2.78 18.66 8.69
CA SER A 172 2.07 18.68 7.41
C SER A 172 1.56 17.29 7.01
N LEU A 173 0.26 17.04 7.22
CA LEU A 173 -0.48 15.95 6.57
C LEU A 173 -1.00 16.43 5.20
N PRO A 174 -1.27 15.51 4.24
CA PRO A 174 -1.96 15.88 3.01
C PRO A 174 -3.28 16.59 3.30
N ARG A 175 -3.59 17.62 2.51
CA ARG A 175 -4.88 18.33 2.57
C ARG A 175 -5.88 17.83 1.54
N THR A 176 -5.49 16.82 0.77
CA THR A 176 -6.29 16.21 -0.28
C THR A 176 -7.61 15.71 0.29
N VAL A 177 -8.69 16.14 -0.35
CA VAL A 177 -10.01 15.56 -0.12
C VAL A 177 -9.98 14.15 -0.69
N LEU A 178 -10.04 13.15 0.20
CA LEU A 178 -10.04 11.76 -0.24
C LEU A 178 -11.35 11.46 -0.99
N PRO A 179 -11.27 10.72 -2.11
CA PRO A 179 -12.47 10.30 -2.82
C PRO A 179 -13.35 9.49 -1.87
N LYS A 180 -14.65 9.81 -1.86
CA LYS A 180 -15.64 9.02 -1.13
C LYS A 180 -15.59 7.63 -1.72
N GLN A 181 -15.14 6.66 -0.92
CA GLN A 181 -15.07 5.28 -1.36
C GLN A 181 -16.47 4.86 -1.79
N PRO A 182 -16.65 4.29 -2.99
CA PRO A 182 -17.91 3.65 -3.31
C PRO A 182 -18.15 2.63 -2.20
N THR A 183 -19.33 2.65 -1.59
CA THR A 183 -19.76 1.54 -0.73
C THR A 183 -19.60 0.30 -1.59
N ALA A 184 -18.59 -0.54 -1.30
CA ALA A 184 -18.30 -1.71 -2.11
C ALA A 184 -19.62 -2.45 -2.26
N ARG A 185 -20.17 -2.48 -3.47
CA ARG A 185 -21.42 -3.19 -3.72
C ARG A 185 -21.05 -4.65 -3.47
N SER A 186 -21.45 -5.18 -2.31
CA SER A 186 -21.09 -6.53 -1.91
C SER A 186 -21.56 -7.46 -3.01
N SER A 187 -20.63 -8.16 -3.66
CA SER A 187 -21.01 -9.19 -4.65
C SER A 187 -21.92 -10.21 -3.97
N GLU A 188 -22.88 -10.74 -4.70
CA GLU A 188 -23.75 -11.81 -4.20
C GLU A 188 -22.90 -13.00 -3.71
N GLU A 189 -21.82 -13.32 -4.43
CA GLU A 189 -20.83 -14.32 -4.01
C GLU A 189 -20.22 -14.00 -2.63
N ALA A 190 -19.87 -12.74 -2.36
CA ALA A 190 -19.30 -12.35 -1.07
C ALA A 190 -20.30 -12.51 0.08
N LEU A 191 -21.58 -12.25 -0.19
CA LEU A 191 -22.66 -12.45 0.79
C LEU A 191 -22.91 -13.93 1.04
N ASP A 192 -22.86 -14.75 0.00
CA ASP A 192 -23.03 -16.20 0.11
C ASP A 192 -21.90 -16.84 0.90
N GLU A 193 -20.65 -16.45 0.64
CA GLU A 193 -19.50 -16.88 1.45
C GLU A 193 -19.68 -16.58 2.94
N GLU A 194 -20.18 -15.39 3.28
CA GLU A 194 -20.42 -14.98 4.67
C GLU A 194 -21.57 -15.78 5.31
N ARG A 195 -22.65 -16.02 4.57
CA ARG A 195 -23.76 -16.88 5.04
C ARG A 195 -23.28 -18.30 5.30
N ILE A 196 -22.50 -18.86 4.37
CA ILE A 196 -21.94 -20.22 4.50
C ILE A 196 -20.96 -20.30 5.68
N LEU A 197 -20.12 -19.28 5.90
CA LEU A 197 -19.29 -19.23 7.10
C LEU A 197 -20.16 -19.29 8.36
N LEU A 198 -21.18 -18.43 8.46
CA LEU A 198 -22.00 -18.32 9.67
C LEU A 198 -22.75 -19.62 9.96
N SER A 199 -23.31 -20.29 8.96
CA SER A 199 -23.94 -21.60 9.14
C SER A 199 -22.95 -22.69 9.53
N THR A 200 -21.80 -22.76 8.86
CA THR A 200 -20.75 -23.77 9.13
C THR A 200 -20.13 -23.57 10.51
N ALA A 201 -19.90 -22.32 10.93
CA ALA A 201 -19.42 -21.96 12.26
C ALA A 201 -20.43 -22.31 13.36
N THR A 202 -21.73 -22.18 13.08
CA THR A 202 -22.80 -22.60 13.99
C THR A 202 -22.84 -24.13 14.15
N ALA A 203 -22.65 -24.87 13.05
CA ALA A 203 -22.61 -26.34 13.08
C ALA A 203 -21.32 -26.90 13.71
N HIS A 204 -20.19 -26.18 13.60
CA HIS A 204 -18.88 -26.62 14.06
C HIS A 204 -18.19 -25.57 14.97
N PRO A 205 -18.76 -25.25 16.15
CA PRO A 205 -18.29 -24.16 17.01
C PRO A 205 -16.88 -24.36 17.59
N ALA A 206 -16.35 -25.58 17.56
CA ALA A 206 -14.99 -25.86 18.02
C ALA A 206 -13.92 -25.17 17.13
N ALA A 207 -14.19 -25.01 15.83
CA ALA A 207 -13.30 -24.35 14.86
C ALA A 207 -12.99 -22.90 15.24
N LEU A 208 -13.97 -22.18 15.81
CA LEU A 208 -13.88 -20.75 16.12
C LEU A 208 -12.76 -20.42 17.11
N LYS A 209 -12.34 -21.38 17.94
CA LYS A 209 -11.22 -21.18 18.89
C LYS A 209 -9.91 -20.87 18.16
N GLY A 210 -9.71 -21.43 16.97
CA GLY A 210 -8.54 -21.20 16.11
C GLY A 210 -8.66 -19.96 15.21
N MET A 211 -9.87 -19.42 15.04
CA MET A 211 -10.16 -18.36 14.07
C MET A 211 -10.09 -16.93 14.67
N ARG A 212 -9.27 -16.70 15.70
CA ARG A 212 -9.10 -15.37 16.33
C ARG A 212 -8.54 -14.30 15.39
N TRP A 213 -8.04 -14.71 14.22
CA TRP A 213 -7.58 -13.83 13.16
C TRP A 213 -8.72 -13.18 12.37
N LEU A 214 -9.94 -13.75 12.36
CA LEU A 214 -11.11 -13.18 11.70
C LEU A 214 -11.85 -12.23 12.66
N GLN A 215 -12.10 -11.01 12.20
CA GLN A 215 -12.73 -9.95 12.98
C GLN A 215 -14.07 -9.54 12.34
N PRO A 216 -15.00 -8.98 13.13
CA PRO A 216 -16.29 -8.52 12.61
C PRO A 216 -16.15 -7.51 11.47
N ASP A 217 -15.12 -6.65 11.51
CA ASP A 217 -14.86 -5.63 10.50
C ASP A 217 -14.46 -6.19 9.12
N ASP A 218 -14.19 -7.49 9.02
CA ASP A 218 -13.87 -8.15 7.74
C ASP A 218 -15.12 -8.48 6.92
N PHE A 219 -16.30 -8.49 7.55
CA PHE A 219 -17.56 -8.81 6.90
C PHE A 219 -18.09 -7.61 6.11
N THR A 220 -18.69 -7.89 4.96
CA THR A 220 -19.29 -6.88 4.08
C THR A 220 -20.60 -6.34 4.63
N ARG A 221 -21.42 -7.18 5.29
CA ARG A 221 -22.67 -6.77 5.93
C ARG A 221 -22.50 -6.64 7.43
N SER A 222 -22.95 -5.50 7.97
CA SER A 222 -23.01 -5.25 9.41
C SER A 222 -23.80 -6.33 10.16
N LEU A 223 -24.88 -6.85 9.57
CA LEU A 223 -25.63 -7.97 10.14
C LEU A 223 -24.77 -9.23 10.28
N HIS A 224 -24.01 -9.61 9.24
CA HIS A 224 -23.15 -10.79 9.29
C HIS A 224 -22.00 -10.60 10.30
N ALA A 225 -21.42 -9.39 10.36
CA ALA A 225 -20.45 -9.01 11.39
C ALA A 225 -21.02 -9.20 12.81
N ALA A 226 -22.25 -8.76 13.05
CA ALA A 226 -22.90 -8.89 14.34
C ALA A 226 -23.24 -10.35 14.70
N LEU A 227 -23.63 -11.17 13.72
CA LEU A 227 -23.83 -12.61 13.92
C LEU A 227 -22.51 -13.34 14.23
N TRP A 228 -21.41 -12.96 13.57
CA TRP A 228 -20.08 -13.45 13.91
C TRP A 228 -19.69 -13.09 15.35
N GLN A 229 -20.02 -11.89 15.81
CA GLN A 229 -19.83 -11.49 17.20
C GLN A 229 -20.68 -12.33 18.17
N CYS A 230 -21.92 -12.67 17.82
CA CYS A 230 -22.77 -13.56 18.64
C CYS A 230 -22.10 -14.91 18.83
N LEU A 231 -21.71 -15.55 17.73
CA LEU A 231 -21.05 -16.87 17.72
C LEU A 231 -19.77 -16.87 18.55
N THR A 232 -18.88 -15.91 18.30
CA THR A 232 -17.60 -15.82 19.02
C THR A 232 -17.77 -15.50 20.50
N SER A 233 -18.83 -14.76 20.88
CA SER A 233 -19.16 -14.48 22.27
C SER A 233 -19.66 -15.71 23.01
N LEU A 234 -20.56 -16.50 22.40
CA LEU A 234 -21.02 -17.77 22.97
C LEU A 234 -19.85 -18.74 23.21
N VAL A 235 -18.96 -18.89 22.20
CA VAL A 235 -17.75 -19.71 22.33
C VAL A 235 -16.81 -19.19 23.43
N HIS A 236 -16.66 -17.87 23.55
CA HIS A 236 -15.82 -17.25 24.58
C HIS A 236 -16.36 -17.51 26.00
N ARG A 237 -17.69 -17.47 26.18
CA ARG A 237 -18.37 -17.79 27.45
C ARG A 237 -18.47 -19.30 27.72
N ALA A 238 -17.98 -20.14 26.81
CA ALA A 238 -18.13 -21.60 26.85
C ALA A 238 -19.60 -22.05 26.92
N GLU A 239 -20.50 -21.28 26.32
CA GLU A 239 -21.91 -21.60 26.17
C GLU A 239 -22.12 -22.54 24.96
N PRO A 240 -23.20 -23.35 24.96
CA PRO A 240 -23.56 -24.14 23.79
C PRO A 240 -23.86 -23.22 22.60
N VAL A 241 -23.43 -23.66 21.42
CA VAL A 241 -23.66 -22.95 20.15
C VAL A 241 -24.49 -23.85 19.25
N ASP A 242 -25.64 -23.35 18.87
CA ASP A 242 -26.61 -23.93 17.95
C ASP A 242 -27.48 -22.78 17.35
N PRO A 243 -28.29 -23.02 16.31
CA PRO A 243 -29.10 -21.96 15.71
C PRO A 243 -30.00 -21.19 16.70
N VAL A 244 -30.56 -21.86 17.72
CA VAL A 244 -31.49 -21.25 18.68
C VAL A 244 -30.75 -20.37 19.67
N THR A 245 -29.60 -20.82 20.17
CA THR A 245 -28.74 -20.02 21.06
C THR A 245 -28.15 -18.80 20.34
N VAL A 246 -27.81 -18.92 19.05
CA VAL A 246 -27.40 -17.78 18.21
C VAL A 246 -28.55 -16.79 18.03
N LEU A 247 -29.76 -17.27 17.72
CA LEU A 247 -30.96 -16.43 17.63
C LEU A 247 -31.24 -15.69 18.95
N TRP A 248 -31.11 -16.37 20.09
CA TRP A 248 -31.28 -15.79 21.41
C TRP A 248 -30.27 -14.68 21.70
N GLU A 249 -28.98 -14.91 21.42
CA GLU A 249 -27.93 -13.89 21.58
C GLU A 249 -28.16 -12.71 20.62
N ALA A 250 -28.59 -12.98 19.38
CA ALA A 250 -28.92 -11.95 18.40
C ALA A 250 -30.09 -11.06 18.85
N GLN A 251 -31.11 -11.66 19.49
CA GLN A 251 -32.22 -10.91 20.09
C GLN A 251 -31.72 -9.97 21.20
N HIS A 252 -30.86 -10.46 22.10
CA HIS A 252 -30.32 -9.65 23.21
C HIS A 252 -29.49 -8.47 22.73
N ARG A 253 -28.87 -8.60 21.55
CA ARG A 253 -28.12 -7.54 20.88
C ARG A 253 -28.98 -6.62 20.01
N GLY A 254 -30.30 -6.83 20.00
CA GLY A 254 -31.23 -6.01 19.23
C GLY A 254 -31.19 -6.23 17.72
N LEU A 255 -30.60 -7.34 17.24
CA LEU A 255 -30.51 -7.62 15.79
C LEU A 255 -31.86 -7.94 15.15
N LEU A 256 -32.85 -8.33 15.97
CA LEU A 256 -34.22 -8.61 15.54
C LEU A 256 -35.14 -7.37 15.63
N ALA A 257 -34.63 -6.20 16.06
CA ALA A 257 -35.44 -5.01 16.33
C ALA A 257 -35.81 -4.21 15.06
N GLY A 258 -35.85 -4.84 13.89
CA GLY A 258 -36.10 -4.20 12.58
C GLY A 258 -36.65 -5.20 11.56
N ASP A 259 -36.20 -5.13 10.30
CA ASP A 259 -36.74 -5.94 9.19
C ASP A 259 -36.29 -7.42 9.18
N LEU A 260 -35.42 -7.83 10.11
CA LEU A 260 -34.91 -9.21 10.16
C LEU A 260 -35.84 -10.11 10.98
N ALA A 261 -36.60 -10.98 10.31
CA ALA A 261 -37.41 -11.97 11.01
C ALA A 261 -36.55 -13.09 11.62
N ALA A 262 -37.01 -13.65 12.73
CA ALA A 262 -36.34 -14.78 13.39
C ALA A 262 -36.15 -15.98 12.45
N GLY A 263 -37.13 -16.25 11.57
CA GLY A 263 -37.06 -17.31 10.56
C GLY A 263 -35.94 -17.11 9.54
N ASP A 264 -35.69 -15.86 9.12
CA ASP A 264 -34.64 -15.54 8.15
C ASP A 264 -33.25 -15.73 8.77
N LEU A 265 -33.07 -15.32 10.04
CA LEU A 265 -31.84 -15.57 10.77
C LEU A 265 -31.60 -17.07 10.93
N MET A 266 -32.63 -17.83 11.31
CA MET A 266 -32.54 -19.29 11.42
C MET A 266 -32.12 -19.93 10.09
N ALA A 267 -32.70 -19.50 8.96
CA ALA A 267 -32.31 -19.99 7.64
C ALA A 267 -30.84 -19.68 7.33
N LEU A 268 -30.35 -18.50 7.70
CA LEU A 268 -28.96 -18.06 7.49
C LEU A 268 -27.95 -18.98 8.20
N VAL A 269 -28.27 -19.49 9.39
CA VAL A 269 -27.34 -20.29 10.22
C VAL A 269 -27.52 -21.81 10.13
N THR A 270 -28.44 -22.31 9.29
CA THR A 270 -28.83 -23.75 9.26
C THR A 270 -28.40 -24.51 8.00
N ALA A 271 -27.65 -23.89 7.08
CA ALA A 271 -27.16 -24.54 5.85
C ALA A 271 -25.62 -24.64 5.79
N PRO A 272 -24.97 -25.49 6.61
CA PRO A 272 -23.50 -25.60 6.68
C PRO A 272 -22.89 -26.27 5.44
N VAL A 273 -21.75 -25.78 4.97
CA VAL A 273 -21.01 -26.36 3.83
C VAL A 273 -19.50 -26.22 4.05
N GLY A 274 -18.76 -27.33 4.00
CA GLY A 274 -17.29 -27.30 4.04
C GLY A 274 -16.72 -26.99 5.44
N SER A 275 -15.62 -26.22 5.47
CA SER A 275 -14.91 -25.85 6.70
C SER A 275 -15.08 -24.37 7.02
N ALA A 276 -15.27 -24.05 8.30
CA ALA A 276 -15.37 -22.67 8.77
C ALA A 276 -14.06 -21.91 8.54
N GLU A 277 -12.90 -22.55 8.75
CA GLU A 277 -11.59 -21.96 8.52
C GLU A 277 -11.41 -21.55 7.05
N TYR A 278 -11.79 -22.44 6.12
CA TYR A 278 -11.71 -22.15 4.67
C TYR A 278 -12.53 -20.90 4.28
N TRP A 279 -13.79 -20.81 4.72
CA TRP A 279 -14.61 -19.64 4.41
C TRP A 279 -14.15 -18.38 5.13
N GLY A 280 -13.67 -18.53 6.37
CA GLY A 280 -13.05 -17.41 7.09
C GLY A 280 -11.83 -16.87 6.37
N GLU A 281 -10.97 -17.75 5.82
CA GLU A 281 -9.81 -17.36 5.03
C GLU A 281 -10.24 -16.58 3.79
N ARG A 282 -11.25 -17.04 3.05
CA ARG A 282 -11.80 -16.29 1.89
C ARG A 282 -12.29 -14.90 2.27
N ILE A 283 -13.02 -14.76 3.38
CA ILE A 283 -13.52 -13.47 3.87
C ILE A 283 -12.37 -12.54 4.26
N LEU A 284 -11.38 -13.05 5.01
CA LEU A 284 -10.20 -12.28 5.38
C LEU A 284 -9.38 -11.88 4.16
N GLN A 285 -9.24 -12.77 3.18
CA GLN A 285 -8.56 -12.50 1.91
C GLN A 285 -9.26 -11.35 1.18
N ARG A 286 -10.59 -11.40 1.05
CA ARG A 286 -11.38 -10.32 0.46
C ARG A 286 -11.18 -9.01 1.22
N ALA A 287 -11.26 -9.01 2.55
CA ALA A 287 -11.05 -7.83 3.37
C ALA A 287 -9.65 -7.20 3.15
N LEU A 288 -8.61 -8.04 3.07
CA LEU A 288 -7.25 -7.62 2.75
C LEU A 288 -7.14 -6.96 1.37
N LEU A 289 -7.75 -7.58 0.36
CA LEU A 289 -7.69 -7.11 -1.03
C LEU A 289 -8.47 -5.80 -1.20
N THR A 290 -9.65 -5.69 -0.59
CA THR A 290 -10.43 -4.45 -0.53
C THR A 290 -9.63 -3.35 0.16
N ARG A 291 -9.02 -3.62 1.33
CA ARG A 291 -8.18 -2.63 2.01
C ARG A 291 -6.98 -2.21 1.17
N ALA A 292 -6.35 -3.12 0.44
CA ALA A 292 -5.24 -2.78 -0.44
C ALA A 292 -5.67 -1.83 -1.57
N CYS A 293 -6.83 -2.07 -2.20
CA CYS A 293 -7.42 -1.13 -3.15
C CYS A 293 -7.68 0.24 -2.50
N ASP A 294 -8.23 0.27 -1.29
CA ASP A 294 -8.51 1.53 -0.58
C ASP A 294 -7.22 2.34 -0.32
N VAL A 295 -6.17 1.65 0.14
CA VAL A 295 -4.85 2.25 0.36
C VAL A 295 -4.29 2.78 -0.95
N ALA A 296 -4.36 2.00 -2.02
CA ALA A 296 -3.93 2.43 -3.34
C ALA A 296 -4.68 3.68 -3.82
N THR A 297 -6.00 3.74 -3.67
CA THR A 297 -6.81 4.91 -4.04
C THR A 297 -6.43 6.14 -3.21
N ARG A 298 -6.18 5.99 -1.91
CA ARG A 298 -5.73 7.12 -1.06
C ARG A 298 -4.34 7.62 -1.47
N VAL A 299 -3.40 6.72 -1.71
CA VAL A 299 -2.04 7.07 -2.15
C VAL A 299 -2.06 7.74 -3.52
N ALA A 300 -2.86 7.23 -4.45
CA ALA A 300 -3.06 7.83 -5.77
C ALA A 300 -3.65 9.24 -5.64
N ALA A 301 -4.69 9.43 -4.83
CA ALA A 301 -5.28 10.75 -4.59
C ALA A 301 -4.25 11.75 -4.02
N TYR A 302 -3.43 11.33 -3.06
CA TYR A 302 -2.34 12.19 -2.57
C TYR A 302 -1.38 12.57 -3.69
N ALA A 303 -0.96 11.59 -4.51
CA ALA A 303 -0.03 11.82 -5.61
C ALA A 303 -0.65 12.67 -6.73
N GLU A 304 -1.94 12.59 -7.00
CA GLU A 304 -2.62 13.39 -8.01
C GLU A 304 -2.80 14.85 -7.58
N ASP A 305 -2.88 15.13 -6.28
CA ASP A 305 -3.03 16.49 -5.76
C ASP A 305 -1.69 17.26 -5.75
N PRO A 306 -1.48 18.22 -6.68
CA PRO A 306 -0.22 18.94 -6.82
C PRO A 306 0.11 19.83 -5.62
N ALA A 307 -0.88 20.17 -4.78
CA ALA A 307 -0.68 21.01 -3.60
C ALA A 307 0.07 20.29 -2.47
N ASN A 308 0.13 18.96 -2.49
CA ASN A 308 0.88 18.20 -1.51
C ASN A 308 2.38 18.33 -1.72
N THR A 309 3.10 18.74 -0.69
CA THR A 309 4.57 18.67 -0.67
C THR A 309 5.06 17.22 -0.65
N PRO A 310 6.30 16.93 -1.08
CA PRO A 310 6.87 15.58 -1.00
C PRO A 310 6.79 14.97 0.41
N HIS A 311 7.00 15.78 1.45
CA HIS A 311 6.89 15.31 2.82
C HIS A 311 5.46 14.89 3.21
N GLN A 312 4.45 15.67 2.80
CA GLN A 312 3.03 15.31 3.00
C GLN A 312 2.68 14.01 2.27
N LEU A 313 3.12 13.87 1.02
CA LEU A 313 2.93 12.65 0.23
C LEU A 313 3.49 11.42 0.94
N ILE A 314 4.72 11.52 1.45
CA ILE A 314 5.39 10.42 2.14
C ILE A 314 4.63 10.02 3.40
N ASN A 315 4.32 10.99 4.27
CA ASN A 315 3.65 10.74 5.54
C ASN A 315 2.22 10.21 5.35
N GLY A 316 1.45 10.82 4.44
CA GLY A 316 0.10 10.39 4.12
C GLY A 316 0.06 8.96 3.60
N SER A 317 0.96 8.64 2.68
CA SER A 317 1.06 7.30 2.08
C SER A 317 1.50 6.23 3.08
N ARG A 318 2.48 6.54 3.96
CA ARG A 318 2.88 5.64 5.04
C ARG A 318 1.74 5.36 6.02
N ARG A 319 0.98 6.39 6.38
CA ARG A 319 -0.20 6.24 7.26
C ARG A 319 -1.27 5.38 6.60
N ALA A 320 -1.54 5.57 5.31
CA ALA A 320 -2.48 4.73 4.58
C ALA A 320 -2.03 3.26 4.57
N LEU A 321 -0.74 2.98 4.35
CA LEU A 321 -0.20 1.63 4.36
C LEU A 321 -0.24 0.95 5.74
N ALA A 322 -0.16 1.71 6.83
CA ALA A 322 -0.21 1.15 8.19
C ALA A 322 -1.51 0.37 8.46
N ASP A 323 -2.64 0.79 7.87
CA ASP A 323 -3.94 0.10 7.98
C ASP A 323 -3.87 -1.33 7.40
N LEU A 324 -3.00 -1.58 6.41
CA LEU A 324 -2.83 -2.89 5.78
C LEU A 324 -1.94 -3.82 6.61
N THR A 325 -1.04 -3.29 7.43
CA THR A 325 -0.11 -4.08 8.26
C THR A 325 -0.87 -4.98 9.25
N ALA A 326 -1.93 -4.47 9.89
CA ALA A 326 -2.74 -5.27 10.81
C ALA A 326 -3.44 -6.45 10.12
N LEU A 327 -3.95 -6.24 8.91
CA LEU A 327 -4.55 -7.29 8.07
C LEU A 327 -3.51 -8.32 7.63
N ARG A 328 -2.30 -7.89 7.24
CA ARG A 328 -1.19 -8.79 6.91
C ARG A 328 -0.88 -9.76 8.06
N THR A 329 -0.77 -9.28 9.30
CA THR A 329 -0.49 -10.15 10.46
C THR A 329 -1.62 -11.15 10.72
N ARG A 330 -2.88 -10.77 10.45
CA ARG A 330 -4.03 -11.69 10.56
C ARG A 330 -4.01 -12.74 9.45
N TRP A 331 -3.72 -12.33 8.22
CA TRP A 331 -3.60 -13.22 7.06
C TRP A 331 -2.48 -14.25 7.25
N GLN A 332 -1.30 -13.83 7.72
CA GLN A 332 -0.21 -14.76 8.01
C GLN A 332 -0.57 -15.79 9.07
N ARG A 333 -1.41 -15.44 10.06
CA ARG A 333 -1.88 -16.37 11.08
C ARG A 333 -2.94 -17.34 10.57
N SER A 334 -3.79 -16.92 9.64
CA SER A 334 -4.79 -17.81 9.04
C SER A 334 -4.11 -18.84 8.14
N THR A 335 -3.11 -18.44 7.36
CA THR A 335 -2.40 -19.34 6.44
C THR A 335 -1.19 -20.04 7.05
N ALA A 336 -0.91 -19.84 8.34
CA ALA A 336 0.21 -20.50 9.00
C ALA A 336 -0.07 -22.01 9.10
N PRO A 337 0.87 -22.88 8.68
CA PRO A 337 0.69 -24.31 8.87
C PRO A 337 0.55 -24.60 10.37
N THR A 338 -0.48 -25.37 10.73
CA THR A 338 -0.68 -25.83 12.10
C THR A 338 0.60 -26.52 12.56
N PRO A 339 1.28 -26.05 13.62
CA PRO A 339 2.48 -26.72 14.11
C PRO A 339 2.12 -28.16 14.44
N PRO A 340 2.99 -29.15 14.11
CA PRO A 340 2.71 -30.53 14.44
C PRO A 340 2.48 -30.65 15.94
N THR A 341 1.36 -31.24 16.32
CA THR A 341 1.05 -31.57 17.71
C THR A 341 2.14 -32.53 18.18
N ALA A 342 3.16 -32.01 18.87
CA ALA A 342 4.15 -32.86 19.50
C ALA A 342 3.39 -33.82 20.43
N PRO A 343 3.60 -35.15 20.33
CA PRO A 343 2.94 -36.09 21.22
C PRO A 343 3.27 -35.67 22.64
N ARG A 344 2.23 -35.39 23.43
CA ARG A 344 2.36 -35.04 24.85
C ARG A 344 3.17 -36.15 25.49
N ALA A 345 4.41 -35.85 25.89
CA ALA A 345 5.27 -36.82 26.56
C ALA A 345 4.45 -37.48 27.68
N PRO A 346 4.48 -38.82 27.81
CA PRO A 346 3.78 -39.48 28.89
C PRO A 346 4.25 -38.85 30.20
N ARG A 347 3.31 -38.34 30.99
CA ARG A 347 3.61 -37.83 32.34
C ARG A 347 4.31 -38.99 33.05
N SER A 348 5.60 -38.82 33.37
CA SER A 348 6.31 -39.76 34.21
C SER A 348 5.48 -39.99 35.48
N PRO A 349 5.27 -41.24 35.93
CA PRO A 349 4.58 -41.49 37.18
C PRO A 349 5.29 -40.67 38.26
N ALA A 350 4.51 -39.98 39.08
CA ALA A 350 5.06 -39.27 40.23
C ALA A 350 5.88 -40.27 41.05
N VAL A 351 7.19 -40.06 41.14
CA VAL A 351 8.06 -40.83 42.03
C VAL A 351 7.49 -40.66 43.43
N ALA A 352 6.99 -41.75 44.00
CA ALA A 352 6.57 -41.79 45.39
C ALA A 352 7.76 -41.30 46.23
N ARG A 353 7.59 -40.18 46.94
CA ARG A 353 8.57 -39.72 47.93
C ARG A 353 8.78 -40.87 48.91
N ALA A 354 9.96 -41.48 48.88
CA ALA A 354 10.41 -42.38 49.91
C ALA A 354 10.32 -41.64 51.25
N GLY A 355 9.48 -42.14 52.15
CA GLY A 355 9.38 -41.64 53.52
C GLY A 355 10.73 -41.81 54.24
N PRO A 356 11.01 -41.00 55.26
CA PRO A 356 12.27 -41.05 55.98
C PRO A 356 12.48 -42.43 56.65
N PRO A 357 13.73 -42.93 56.70
CA PRO A 357 14.01 -44.24 57.27
C PRO A 357 13.69 -44.29 58.78
N PRO A 358 13.25 -45.44 59.31
CA PRO A 358 12.89 -45.57 60.72
C PRO A 358 14.13 -45.43 61.61
N ARG A 359 14.01 -44.66 62.69
CA ARG A 359 15.00 -44.55 63.77
C ARG A 359 15.16 -45.90 64.47
N ALA A 360 16.40 -46.38 64.55
CA ALA A 360 16.75 -47.53 65.38
C ALA A 360 16.57 -47.18 66.87
N THR A 361 15.60 -47.82 67.52
CA THR A 361 15.47 -47.83 68.98
C THR A 361 16.42 -48.88 69.56
N THR A 362 17.51 -48.43 70.17
CA THR A 362 18.38 -49.28 70.99
C THR A 362 17.69 -49.60 72.31
N THR A 363 17.18 -50.82 72.44
CA THR A 363 16.76 -51.42 73.71
C THR A 363 18.02 -51.76 74.51
N ARG A 364 18.34 -50.97 75.54
CA ARG A 364 19.32 -51.36 76.58
C ARG A 364 18.55 -51.59 77.87
N ALA A 365 18.44 -52.86 78.26
CA ALA A 365 17.89 -53.28 79.53
C ALA A 365 18.89 -53.02 80.68
N LEU A 366 18.34 -52.51 81.77
CA LEU A 366 18.74 -52.53 83.18
C LEU A 366 20.08 -53.20 83.56
N ARG A 367 20.98 -52.42 84.16
CA ARG A 367 21.26 -52.45 85.61
C ARG A 367 22.03 -51.21 86.04
#